data_AF-A0A4Q5UK25-F1
#
_entry.id   AF-A0A4Q5UK25-F1
#
_cell.length_a   1.000
_cell.length_b   1.000
_cell.length_c   1.000
_cell.angle_alpha   90.00
_cell.angle_beta   90.00
_cell.angle_gamma   90.00
#
_symmetry.space_group_name_H-M   'P 1'
#
loop_
_entity.id
_entity.type
_entity.pdbx_description
1 polymer ?
#
loop_
_entity_poly.entity_id
_entity_poly.type
_entity_poly.pdbx_seq_one_letter_code
_entity_poly.pdbx_strand_id
1 'polypeptide(L)'
;MIKIAPDKWKHFYAGIVLGILLHAAALYLLHLPAVAAFFLALAAVVVIGYGFELFSLVTGLGHYDVMDAVATVIGGLPGIALCWLF
;
A
#
# COMPACT_ATOMS: atom_id res chain seq x y z
N MET A 1 -24.64 7.54 3.71
CA MET A 1 -23.85 6.41 3.18
C MET A 1 -22.77 7.00 2.28
N ILE A 2 -21.50 6.93 2.70
CA ILE A 2 -20.38 7.36 1.85
C ILE A 2 -20.35 6.41 0.66
N LYS A 3 -20.76 6.88 -0.52
CA LYS A 3 -20.54 6.13 -1.76
C LYS A 3 -19.05 6.18 -2.03
N ILE A 4 -18.35 5.11 -1.67
CA ILE A 4 -16.95 4.91 -2.06
C ILE A 4 -16.94 4.90 -3.59
N ALA A 5 -16.23 5.85 -4.20
CA ALA A 5 -16.12 5.91 -5.65
C ALA A 5 -15.52 4.57 -6.15
N PRO A 6 -15.98 4.02 -7.29
CA PRO A 6 -15.46 2.77 -7.85
C PRO A 6 -13.94 2.74 -7.98
N ASP A 7 -13.32 3.91 -8.14
CA ASP A 7 -11.89 4.08 -8.26
C ASP A 7 -11.11 3.71 -6.99
N LYS A 8 -11.67 3.97 -5.80
CA LYS A 8 -11.00 3.67 -4.52
C LYS A 8 -10.81 2.17 -4.30
N TRP A 9 -11.71 1.36 -4.86
CA TRP A 9 -11.55 -0.09 -4.83
C TRP A 9 -10.33 -0.57 -5.62
N LYS A 10 -9.97 0.11 -6.72
CA LYS A 10 -8.76 -0.23 -7.48
C LYS A 10 -7.51 0.02 -6.64
N HIS A 11 -7.45 1.17 -5.96
CA HIS A 11 -6.36 1.51 -5.05
C HIS A 11 -6.27 0.55 -3.86
N PHE A 12 -7.42 0.14 -3.32
CA PHE A 12 -7.48 -0.90 -2.30
C PHE A 12 -6.89 -2.24 -2.79
N TYR A 13 -7.32 -2.74 -3.94
CA TYR A 13 -6.78 -3.99 -4.50
C TYR A 13 -5.29 -3.88 -4.87
N ALA A 14 -4.86 -2.73 -5.41
CA ALA A 14 -3.46 -2.45 -5.65
C ALA A 14 -2.66 -2.46 -4.34
N GLY A 15 -3.23 -1.91 -3.27
CA GLY A 15 -2.71 -1.97 -1.92
C GLY A 15 -2.45 -3.40 -1.45
N ILE A 16 -3.40 -4.33 -1.65
CA ILE A 16 -3.24 -5.74 -1.28
C ILE A 16 -2.01 -6.34 -1.96
N VAL A 17 -1.93 -6.22 -3.28
CA VAL A 17 -0.83 -6.76 -4.07
C VAL A 17 0.48 -6.14 -3.62
N LEU A 18 0.52 -4.82 -3.41
CA LEU A 18 1.69 -4.10 -2.95
C LEU A 18 2.14 -4.56 -1.56
N GLY A 19 1.20 -4.75 -0.63
CA GLY A 19 1.47 -5.26 0.71
C GLY A 19 2.08 -6.67 0.71
N ILE A 20 1.55 -7.57 -0.13
CA ILE A 20 2.10 -8.92 -0.34
C ILE A 20 3.53 -8.83 -0.85
N LEU A 21 3.75 -8.08 -1.93
CA LEU A 21 5.07 -8.00 -2.58
C LEU A 21 6.12 -7.39 -1.66
N LEU A 22 5.79 -6.31 -0.96
CA LEU A 22 6.74 -5.63 -0.07
C LEU A 22 7.06 -6.46 1.17
N HIS A 23 6.05 -7.11 1.77
CA HIS A 23 6.30 -7.96 2.93
C HIS A 23 7.09 -9.21 2.54
N ALA A 24 6.73 -9.87 1.44
CA ALA A 24 7.49 -11.00 0.91
C ALA A 24 8.93 -10.62 0.54
N ALA A 25 9.15 -9.45 -0.07
CA ALA A 25 10.49 -8.95 -0.36
C ALA A 25 11.30 -8.73 0.93
N ALA A 26 10.69 -8.13 1.95
CA ALA A 26 11.34 -7.93 3.24
C ALA A 26 11.70 -9.25 3.95
N LEU A 27 10.83 -10.26 3.86
CA LEU A 27 11.07 -11.59 4.42
C LEU A 27 12.15 -12.37 3.64
N TYR A 28 12.01 -12.49 2.33
CA TYR A 28 12.81 -13.43 1.53
C TYR A 28 14.05 -12.81 0.88
N LEU A 29 14.04 -11.51 0.56
CA LEU A 29 15.21 -10.86 -0.03
C LEU A 29 16.08 -10.23 1.06
N LEU A 30 15.46 -9.55 2.02
CA LEU A 30 16.18 -8.87 3.10
C LEU A 30 16.39 -9.73 4.35
N HIS A 31 15.78 -10.93 4.40
CA HIS A 31 15.91 -11.86 5.53
C HIS A 31 15.54 -11.22 6.88
N LEU A 32 14.60 -10.27 6.88
CA LEU A 32 14.19 -9.59 8.09
C LEU A 32 13.27 -10.47 8.94
N PRO A 33 13.32 -10.37 10.28
CA PRO A 33 12.33 -11.01 11.13
C PRO A 33 10.94 -10.46 10.81
N ALA A 34 9.92 -11.32 10.89
CA ALA A 34 8.55 -11.00 10.45
C ALA A 34 8.00 -9.68 10.98
N VAL A 35 8.24 -9.37 12.26
CA VAL A 35 7.82 -8.11 12.87
C VAL A 35 8.49 -6.89 12.20
N ALA A 36 9.80 -6.95 11.94
CA ALA A 36 10.51 -5.88 11.25
C ALA A 36 10.10 -5.77 9.78
N ALA A 37 9.89 -6.91 9.12
CA ALA A 37 9.41 -6.98 7.75
C ALA A 37 8.02 -6.34 7.59
N PHE A 38 7.12 -6.54 8.56
CA PHE A 38 5.82 -5.88 8.62
C PHE A 38 5.93 -4.36 8.70
N PHE A 39 6.73 -3.84 9.64
CA PHE A 39 6.86 -2.38 9.78
C PHE A 39 7.51 -1.75 8.55
N LEU A 40 8.50 -2.42 7.96
CA LEU A 40 9.13 -1.98 6.73
C LEU A 40 8.14 -1.97 5.57
N ALA A 41 7.37 -3.05 5.38
CA ALA A 41 6.37 -3.13 4.33
C ALA A 41 5.26 -2.09 4.52
N LEU A 42 4.77 -1.90 5.75
CA LEU A 42 3.75 -0.90 6.06
C LEU A 42 4.27 0.51 5.76
N ALA A 43 5.49 0.84 6.19
CA ALA A 43 6.11 2.12 5.90
C ALA A 43 6.26 2.33 4.38
N ALA A 44 6.69 1.30 3.65
CA ALA A 44 6.82 1.36 2.20
C ALA A 44 5.45 1.54 1.49
N VAL A 45 4.38 0.86 1.92
CA VAL A 45 3.02 1.07 1.39
C VAL A 45 2.58 2.51 1.62
N VAL A 46 2.81 3.07 2.81
CA VAL A 46 2.48 4.47 3.12
C VAL A 46 3.25 5.43 2.21
N VAL A 47 4.57 5.24 2.09
CA VAL A 47 5.44 6.08 1.27
C VAL A 47 5.05 6.01 -0.20
N ILE A 48 4.75 4.82 -0.73
CA ILE A 48 4.35 4.64 -2.13
C ILE A 48 2.97 5.26 -2.36
N GLY A 49 1.99 4.97 -1.50
CA GLY A 49 0.63 5.52 -1.62
C GLY A 49 0.63 7.04 -1.59
N TYR A 50 1.23 7.66 -0.56
CA TYR A 50 1.34 9.11 -0.49
C TYR A 50 2.28 9.70 -1.56
N GLY A 51 3.33 8.97 -1.95
CA GLY A 51 4.28 9.40 -2.96
C GLY A 51 3.64 9.60 -4.33
N PHE A 52 2.74 8.70 -4.74
CA PHE A 52 1.95 8.87 -5.96
C PHE A 52 1.04 10.09 -5.89
N GLU A 53 0.36 10.32 -4.76
CA GLU A 53 -0.49 11.50 -4.61
C GLU A 53 0.32 12.80 -4.63
N LEU A 54 1.44 12.86 -3.92
CA LEU A 54 2.33 14.02 -3.93
C LEU A 54 2.89 14.27 -5.34
N PHE A 55 3.24 13.21 -6.06
CA PHE A 55 3.69 13.31 -7.45
C PHE A 55 2.59 13.89 -8.35
N SER A 56 1.36 13.39 -8.25
CA SER A 56 0.19 13.91 -8.99
C SER A 56 -0.06 15.37 -8.67
N LEU A 57 0.06 15.78 -7.40
CA LEU A 57 -0.10 17.17 -6.95
C LEU A 57 0.96 18.09 -7.56
N VAL A 58 2.23 17.68 -7.53
CA VAL A 58 3.35 18.53 -7.97
C VAL A 58 3.44 18.62 -9.49
N THR A 59 3.22 17.52 -10.19
CA THR A 59 3.40 17.45 -11.65
C THR A 59 2.13 17.76 -12.43
N GLY A 60 0.97 17.67 -11.79
CA GLY A 60 -0.34 17.72 -12.45
C GLY A 60 -0.63 16.48 -13.31
N LEU A 61 0.23 15.44 -13.25
CA LEU A 61 0.04 14.19 -13.98
C LEU A 61 -0.73 13.20 -13.11
N GLY A 62 -1.97 12.92 -13.50
CA GLY A 62 -2.85 11.99 -12.78
C GLY A 62 -3.97 12.69 -12.03
N HIS A 63 -4.61 11.97 -11.11
CA HIS A 63 -5.63 12.50 -10.21
C HIS A 63 -5.02 12.63 -8.83
N TYR A 64 -5.10 13.83 -8.24
CA TYR A 64 -4.74 14.03 -6.84
C TYR A 64 -5.97 13.83 -5.96
N ASP A 65 -5.96 12.78 -5.16
CA ASP A 65 -6.92 12.52 -4.12
C ASP A 65 -6.28 11.68 -3.01
N VAL A 66 -6.08 12.30 -1.84
CA VAL A 66 -5.50 11.64 -0.65
C VAL A 66 -6.25 10.35 -0.27
N MET A 67 -7.53 10.23 -0.62
CA MET A 67 -8.29 9.00 -0.38
C MET A 67 -7.77 7.79 -1.17
N ASP A 68 -7.07 7.98 -2.28
CA ASP A 68 -6.41 6.91 -3.04
C ASP A 68 -5.20 6.35 -2.29
N ALA A 69 -4.39 7.22 -1.67
CA ALA A 69 -3.34 6.81 -0.75
C ALA A 69 -3.92 6.05 0.45
N VAL A 70 -4.98 6.57 1.07
CA VAL A 70 -5.63 5.91 2.21
C VAL A 70 -6.19 4.54 1.83
N ALA A 71 -6.88 4.43 0.69
CA ALA A 71 -7.38 3.15 0.19
C ALA A 71 -6.25 2.14 -0.05
N THR A 72 -5.13 2.60 -0.61
CA THR A 72 -3.92 1.79 -0.82
C THR A 72 -3.35 1.28 0.49
N VAL A 73 -3.25 2.12 1.53
CA VAL A 73 -2.75 1.72 2.86
C VAL A 73 -3.68 0.72 3.54
N ILE A 74 -4.99 0.97 3.49
CA ILE A 74 -6.00 0.04 4.06
C ILE A 74 -5.95 -1.31 3.32
N GLY A 75 -5.76 -1.31 2.00
CA GLY A 75 -5.55 -2.51 1.20
C GLY A 75 -4.22 -3.23 1.48
N GLY A 76 -3.17 -2.49 1.80
CA GLY A 76 -1.86 -3.05 2.16
C GLY A 76 -1.90 -3.94 3.40
N LEU A 77 -2.71 -3.60 4.39
CA LEU A 77 -2.82 -4.36 5.65
C LEU A 77 -3.20 -5.84 5.45
N PRO A 78 -4.30 -6.20 4.75
CA PRO A 78 -4.62 -7.60 4.50
C PRO A 78 -3.59 -8.30 3.62
N GLY A 79 -2.92 -7.60 2.70
CA GLY A 79 -1.82 -8.16 1.92
C GLY A 79 -0.60 -8.53 2.78
N ILE A 80 -0.20 -7.63 3.67
CA ILE A 80 0.87 -7.87 4.65
C ILE A 80 0.48 -9.01 5.60
N ALA A 81 -0.77 -9.01 6.09
CA ALA A 81 -1.29 -10.04 6.99
C ALA A 81 -1.32 -11.43 6.34
N LEU A 82 -1.62 -11.51 5.04
CA LEU A 82 -1.59 -12.78 4.30
C LEU A 82 -0.18 -13.38 4.31
N CYS A 83 0.85 -12.58 4.05
CA CYS A 83 2.25 -13.03 4.11
C CYS A 83 2.72 -13.40 5.51
N TRP A 84 2.05 -12.94 6.57
CA TRP A 84 2.39 -13.34 7.93
C TRP A 84 1.99 -14.81 8.23
N LEU A 85 1.02 -15.35 7.50
CA LEU A 85 0.49 -16.70 7.71
C LEU A 85 1.34 -17.82 7.08
N PHE A 86 2.34 -17.49 6.28
CA PHE A 86 3.19 -18.43 5.52
C PHE A 86 4.67 -18.13 5.72
#